data_AF-A0AAD4PWZ3-F1
#
_entry.id   AF-A0AAD4PWZ3-F1
#
_cell.length_a   1.000
_cell.length_b   1.000
_cell.length_c   1.000
_cell.angle_alpha   90.00
_cell.angle_beta   90.00
_cell.angle_gamma   90.00
#
_symmetry.space_group_name_H-M   'P 1'
#
loop_
_entity.id
_entity.type
_entity.pdbx_description
1 polymer ?
#
loop_
_entity_poly.entity_id
_entity_poly.type
_entity_poly.pdbx_seq_one_letter_code
_entity_poly.pdbx_strand_id
1 'polypeptide(L)'
;MAIDNPYEILSQSFNFPTKDQRQWWHYTAPGFVKSMTDAKYTPDAKYKQLAFFYHCVLPHLGQFPYSYKPISPQASTMADLFNIEKMWPVVDEIARFDLSIDTTLFHKIADLLLLKDEAKALSSQPGFKLGGPTHRQYQFAVNIKDERLMLKGYFFTAMKSLAMGVSADRLISNMMESYVQSCAVSTFITVYLGCDMIDPALTRLKVYGLDSEVTFEWLVDLWTLGGRIPNEIKVDHMELGDLSKSLLPVIVNYTLLPNKPHPEPQMYLVPFGSPDVQIVDALTQFFERMGWGEAARTYRENLFSYYPNQDFSKTRHVQEAISLSYKEGKPYLSVYLSHF
;
A
#
# COMPACT_ATOMS: atom_id res chain seq x y z
N MET A 1 25.75 -30.69 1.91
CA MET A 1 24.36 -30.28 2.10
C MET A 1 23.99 -29.44 0.89
N ALA A 2 22.95 -29.81 0.15
CA ALA A 2 22.49 -28.99 -0.96
C ALA A 2 21.95 -27.67 -0.38
N ILE A 3 22.52 -26.57 -0.83
CA ILE A 3 22.06 -25.22 -0.55
C ILE A 3 20.76 -25.06 -1.34
N ASP A 4 19.62 -25.48 -0.81
CA ASP A 4 18.31 -25.38 -1.50
C ASP A 4 17.54 -24.12 -1.07
N ASN A 5 18.26 -23.13 -0.55
CA ASN A 5 17.72 -21.84 -0.16
C ASN A 5 17.98 -20.80 -1.27
N PRO A 6 16.94 -20.30 -1.95
CA PRO A 6 17.08 -19.30 -3.01
C PRO A 6 17.90 -18.07 -2.61
N TYR A 7 17.77 -17.62 -1.35
CA TYR A 7 18.55 -16.49 -0.85
C TYR A 7 20.06 -16.80 -0.82
N GLU A 8 20.47 -17.97 -0.37
CA GLU A 8 21.89 -18.33 -0.27
C GLU A 8 22.54 -18.48 -1.64
N ILE A 9 21.85 -19.17 -2.57
CA ILE A 9 22.30 -19.32 -3.97
C ILE A 9 22.47 -17.95 -4.63
N LEU A 10 21.44 -17.11 -4.57
CA LEU A 10 21.47 -15.79 -5.21
C LEU A 10 22.48 -14.85 -4.54
N SER A 11 22.67 -14.94 -3.22
CA SER A 11 23.70 -14.15 -2.51
C SER A 11 25.12 -14.46 -2.99
N GLN A 12 25.39 -15.70 -3.39
CA GLN A 12 26.68 -16.11 -3.95
C GLN A 12 26.82 -15.76 -5.44
N SER A 13 25.68 -15.59 -6.14
CA SER A 13 25.64 -15.37 -7.59
C SER A 13 25.57 -13.89 -7.99
N PHE A 14 24.95 -13.05 -7.16
CA PHE A 14 24.73 -11.64 -7.45
C PHE A 14 25.91 -10.76 -7.06
N ASN A 15 26.15 -9.73 -7.88
CA ASN A 15 27.15 -8.72 -7.64
C ASN A 15 26.54 -7.41 -7.14
N PHE A 16 26.62 -7.15 -5.84
CA PHE A 16 26.10 -5.92 -5.22
C PHE A 16 27.03 -4.72 -5.49
N PRO A 17 26.61 -3.72 -6.30
CA PRO A 17 27.46 -2.59 -6.68
C PRO A 17 27.80 -1.66 -5.51
N THR A 18 26.95 -1.62 -4.48
CA THR A 18 27.15 -0.78 -3.29
C THR A 18 27.02 -1.58 -2.01
N LYS A 19 27.66 -1.07 -0.94
CA LYS A 19 27.52 -1.63 0.41
C LYS A 19 26.07 -1.57 0.88
N ASP A 20 25.36 -0.47 0.59
CA ASP A 20 23.95 -0.30 0.97
C ASP A 20 23.05 -1.33 0.31
N GLN A 21 23.20 -1.59 -0.99
CA GLN A 21 22.43 -2.64 -1.67
C GLN A 21 22.72 -4.02 -1.09
N ARG A 22 23.99 -4.33 -0.79
CA ARG A 22 24.36 -5.59 -0.11
C ARG A 22 23.70 -5.70 1.26
N GLN A 23 23.72 -4.63 2.07
CA GLN A 23 23.11 -4.62 3.40
C GLN A 23 21.58 -4.78 3.33
N TRP A 24 20.92 -4.04 2.43
CA TRP A 24 19.48 -4.18 2.18
C TRP A 24 19.10 -5.60 1.78
N TRP A 25 19.86 -6.21 0.86
CA TRP A 25 19.62 -7.58 0.43
C TRP A 25 19.68 -8.57 1.60
N HIS A 26 20.75 -8.56 2.39
CA HIS A 26 20.90 -9.48 3.53
C HIS A 26 19.91 -9.21 4.66
N TYR A 27 19.37 -7.99 4.75
CA TYR A 27 18.35 -7.63 5.73
C TYR A 27 16.94 -8.08 5.31
N THR A 28 16.60 -7.99 4.02
CA THR A 28 15.21 -8.19 3.53
C THR A 28 14.96 -9.54 2.88
N ALA A 29 15.90 -10.04 2.07
CA ALA A 29 15.70 -11.24 1.25
C ALA A 29 15.39 -12.52 2.07
N PRO A 30 15.99 -12.79 3.24
CA PRO A 30 15.64 -13.95 4.06
C PRO A 30 14.17 -13.95 4.49
N GLY A 31 13.66 -12.78 4.93
CA GLY A 31 12.26 -12.60 5.30
C GLY A 31 11.32 -12.84 4.12
N PHE A 32 11.67 -12.35 2.92
CA PHE A 32 10.92 -12.62 1.69
C PHE A 32 10.88 -14.11 1.33
N VAL A 33 12.00 -14.83 1.42
CA VAL A 33 12.03 -16.28 1.17
C VAL A 33 11.12 -17.02 2.14
N LYS A 34 11.17 -16.67 3.43
CA LYS A 34 10.34 -17.31 4.46
C LYS A 34 8.86 -17.02 4.23
N SER A 35 8.50 -15.76 3.97
CA SER A 35 7.13 -15.34 3.64
C SER A 35 6.56 -16.06 2.41
N MET A 36 7.32 -16.12 1.31
CA MET A 36 6.92 -16.87 0.11
C MET A 36 6.80 -18.38 0.38
N THR A 37 7.65 -18.94 1.24
CA THR A 37 7.57 -20.35 1.62
C THR A 37 6.30 -20.65 2.40
N ASP A 38 5.94 -19.80 3.37
CA ASP A 38 4.71 -19.95 4.16
C ASP A 38 3.45 -19.74 3.30
N ALA A 39 3.56 -18.86 2.30
CA ALA A 39 2.53 -18.66 1.28
C ALA A 39 2.54 -19.74 0.18
N LYS A 40 3.34 -20.81 0.32
CA LYS A 40 3.38 -21.99 -0.55
C LYS A 40 3.77 -21.70 -2.01
N TYR A 41 4.63 -20.72 -2.24
CA TYR A 41 5.18 -20.42 -3.56
C TYR A 41 6.06 -21.56 -4.06
N THR A 42 6.05 -21.79 -5.38
CA THR A 42 6.96 -22.73 -6.05
C THR A 42 8.42 -22.24 -5.95
N PRO A 43 9.42 -23.13 -6.08
CA PRO A 43 10.83 -22.74 -6.14
C PRO A 43 11.10 -21.70 -7.23
N ASP A 44 10.60 -21.93 -8.45
CA ASP A 44 10.78 -21.03 -9.59
C ASP A 44 10.21 -19.64 -9.33
N ALA A 45 9.03 -19.57 -8.71
CA ALA A 45 8.46 -18.30 -8.28
C ALA A 45 9.38 -17.59 -7.30
N LYS A 46 9.90 -18.26 -6.25
CA LYS A 46 10.82 -17.63 -5.28
C LYS A 46 12.05 -17.04 -5.95
N TYR A 47 12.65 -17.76 -6.92
CA TYR A 47 13.78 -17.24 -7.69
C TYR A 47 13.40 -16.02 -8.54
N LYS A 48 12.29 -16.10 -9.29
CA LYS A 48 11.82 -14.97 -10.11
C LYS A 48 11.56 -13.73 -9.25
N GLN A 49 10.93 -13.88 -8.10
CA GLN A 49 10.59 -12.76 -7.22
C GLN A 49 11.81 -12.14 -6.54
N LEU A 50 12.80 -12.95 -6.15
CA LEU A 50 14.07 -12.43 -5.64
C LEU A 50 14.89 -11.73 -6.72
N ALA A 51 14.90 -12.26 -7.95
CA ALA A 51 15.54 -11.60 -9.08
C ALA A 51 14.85 -10.26 -9.39
N PHE A 52 13.52 -10.22 -9.36
CA PHE A 52 12.76 -8.97 -9.49
C PHE A 52 13.16 -7.96 -8.41
N PHE A 53 13.20 -8.38 -7.14
CA PHE A 53 13.60 -7.51 -6.04
C PHE A 53 15.03 -6.98 -6.24
N TYR A 54 15.97 -7.85 -6.59
CA TYR A 54 17.37 -7.49 -6.81
C TYR A 54 17.55 -6.49 -7.96
N HIS A 55 16.89 -6.72 -9.11
CA HIS A 55 17.05 -5.88 -10.29
C HIS A 55 16.25 -4.58 -10.20
N CYS A 56 14.99 -4.65 -9.77
CA CYS A 56 14.06 -3.53 -9.94
C CYS A 56 13.74 -2.74 -8.65
N VAL A 57 14.07 -3.27 -7.47
CA VAL A 57 13.72 -2.61 -6.20
C VAL A 57 14.97 -2.20 -5.42
N LEU A 58 15.92 -3.13 -5.26
CA LEU A 58 17.13 -2.95 -4.48
C LEU A 58 17.95 -1.69 -4.87
N PRO A 59 18.10 -1.33 -6.17
CA PRO A 59 18.84 -0.12 -6.56
C PRO A 59 18.19 1.19 -6.09
N HIS A 60 16.90 1.16 -5.73
CA HIS A 60 16.12 2.33 -5.35
C HIS A 60 15.85 2.45 -3.86
N LEU A 61 16.32 1.50 -3.03
CA LEU A 61 16.15 1.56 -1.57
C LEU A 61 17.05 2.60 -0.89
N GLY A 62 18.05 3.15 -1.56
CA GLY A 62 18.94 4.17 -0.99
C GLY A 62 19.86 3.64 0.11
N GLN A 63 20.26 4.52 1.03
CA GLN A 63 21.25 4.22 2.07
C GLN A 63 20.69 3.31 3.16
N PHE A 64 21.42 2.29 3.59
CA PHE A 64 20.99 1.45 4.71
C PHE A 64 21.28 2.13 6.07
N PRO A 65 20.38 2.11 7.07
CA PRO A 65 19.04 1.50 7.11
C PRO A 65 17.90 2.46 6.73
N TYR A 66 18.21 3.63 6.16
CA TYR A 66 17.22 4.63 5.80
C TYR A 66 16.70 4.39 4.38
N SER A 67 15.62 3.60 4.27
CA SER A 67 15.04 3.34 2.95
C SER A 67 14.53 4.64 2.33
N TYR A 68 15.03 4.99 1.15
CA TYR A 68 14.53 6.10 0.36
C TYR A 68 13.52 5.62 -0.68
N LYS A 69 12.54 6.50 -0.95
CA LYS A 69 11.75 6.52 -2.20
C LYS A 69 12.71 6.32 -3.40
N PRO A 70 12.34 5.93 -4.63
CA PRO A 70 13.17 6.28 -5.77
C PRO A 70 13.26 7.81 -5.82
N ILE A 71 14.35 8.37 -5.32
CA ILE A 71 14.54 9.80 -5.07
C ILE A 71 15.72 10.24 -5.93
N SER A 72 15.53 11.30 -6.73
CA SER A 72 16.63 11.88 -7.48
C SER A 72 17.59 12.59 -6.51
N PRO A 73 18.90 12.68 -6.83
CA PRO A 73 19.83 13.50 -6.05
C PRO A 73 19.42 14.99 -5.98
N GLN A 74 18.52 15.42 -6.86
CA GLN A 74 18.00 16.78 -6.95
C GLN A 74 16.59 16.93 -6.33
N ALA A 75 16.02 15.87 -5.74
CA ALA A 75 14.68 15.92 -5.19
C ALA A 75 14.57 16.98 -4.09
N SER A 76 13.44 17.67 -4.04
CA SER A 76 13.23 18.82 -3.15
C SER A 76 14.23 19.96 -3.40
N THR A 77 14.71 20.12 -4.64
CA THR A 77 15.38 21.33 -5.12
C THR A 77 14.53 22.00 -6.19
N MET A 78 14.87 23.23 -6.61
CA MET A 78 14.18 23.89 -7.73
C MET A 78 14.26 23.10 -9.05
N ALA A 79 15.28 22.25 -9.21
CA ALA A 79 15.44 21.41 -10.40
C ALA A 79 14.53 20.17 -10.41
N ASP A 80 14.09 19.71 -9.22
CA ASP A 80 13.18 18.58 -9.08
C ASP A 80 12.37 18.70 -7.76
N LEU A 81 11.35 19.56 -7.78
CA LEU A 81 10.59 19.93 -6.60
C LEU A 81 9.83 18.75 -5.97
N PHE A 82 9.34 17.83 -6.82
CA PHE A 82 8.38 16.80 -6.43
C PHE A 82 8.81 15.38 -6.82
N ASN A 83 10.03 15.21 -7.34
CA ASN A 83 10.63 13.92 -7.65
C ASN A 83 9.90 13.12 -8.75
N ILE A 84 9.14 13.80 -9.63
CA ILE A 84 8.29 13.15 -10.64
C ILE A 84 9.13 12.47 -11.73
N GLU A 85 10.17 13.13 -12.24
CA GLU A 85 10.95 12.60 -13.37
C GLU A 85 11.71 11.31 -13.03
N LYS A 86 12.06 11.11 -11.76
CA LYS A 86 12.74 9.88 -11.31
C LYS A 86 11.83 8.64 -11.40
N MET A 87 10.52 8.86 -11.47
CA MET A 87 9.51 7.81 -11.55
C MET A 87 9.62 6.98 -12.83
N TRP A 88 9.80 7.66 -13.99
CA TRP A 88 9.67 7.02 -15.30
C TRP A 88 10.71 5.92 -15.56
N PRO A 89 12.01 6.13 -15.30
CA PRO A 89 13.00 5.07 -15.51
C PRO A 89 12.74 3.81 -14.67
N VAL A 90 12.18 3.98 -13.46
CA VAL A 90 11.84 2.87 -12.55
C VAL A 90 10.66 2.07 -13.11
N VAL A 91 9.61 2.77 -13.56
CA VAL A 91 8.44 2.14 -14.18
C VAL A 91 8.85 1.38 -15.43
N ASP A 92 9.69 1.99 -16.27
CA ASP A 92 10.18 1.37 -17.51
C ASP A 92 11.05 0.13 -17.23
N GLU A 93 11.88 0.16 -16.19
CA GLU A 93 12.69 -0.98 -15.78
C GLU A 93 11.84 -2.15 -15.30
N ILE A 94 10.82 -1.88 -14.48
CA ILE A 94 9.88 -2.91 -14.02
C ILE A 94 9.07 -3.49 -15.19
N ALA A 95 8.58 -2.64 -16.11
CA ALA A 95 7.82 -3.08 -17.28
C ALA A 95 8.67 -3.90 -18.26
N ARG A 96 9.97 -3.63 -18.36
CA ARG A 96 10.91 -4.48 -19.13
C ARG A 96 11.19 -5.82 -18.46
N PHE A 97 11.10 -5.89 -17.13
CA PHE A 97 11.32 -7.12 -16.38
C PHE A 97 10.15 -8.11 -16.55
N ASP A 98 8.91 -7.62 -16.57
CA ASP A 98 7.72 -8.44 -16.80
C ASP A 98 6.79 -7.81 -17.84
N LEU A 99 6.76 -8.43 -19.03
CA LEU A 99 6.01 -7.95 -20.19
C LEU A 99 4.48 -7.98 -20.00
N SER A 100 3.98 -8.54 -18.90
CA SER A 100 2.54 -8.46 -18.57
C SER A 100 2.12 -7.10 -18.00
N ILE A 101 3.07 -6.22 -17.70
CA ILE A 101 2.82 -4.89 -17.14
C ILE A 101 2.51 -3.90 -18.27
N ASP A 102 1.31 -3.34 -18.26
CA ASP A 102 0.87 -2.30 -19.19
C ASP A 102 0.74 -0.96 -18.47
N THR A 103 1.54 0.01 -18.88
CA THR A 103 1.64 1.34 -18.26
C THR A 103 0.79 2.39 -18.97
N THR A 104 -0.02 2.03 -19.96
CA THR A 104 -0.77 2.96 -20.82
C THR A 104 -1.73 3.84 -20.03
N LEU A 105 -2.56 3.23 -19.17
CA LEU A 105 -3.48 4.00 -18.34
C LEU A 105 -2.73 4.78 -17.25
N PHE A 106 -1.66 4.21 -16.70
CA PHE A 106 -0.84 4.87 -15.69
C PHE A 106 -0.29 6.21 -16.21
N HIS A 107 0.27 6.26 -17.42
CA HIS A 107 0.74 7.49 -18.04
C HIS A 107 -0.37 8.53 -18.19
N LYS A 108 -1.56 8.11 -18.68
CA LYS A 108 -2.71 9.01 -18.82
C LYS A 108 -3.15 9.62 -17.49
N ILE A 109 -3.19 8.83 -16.42
CA ILE A 109 -3.57 9.33 -15.09
C ILE A 109 -2.47 10.24 -14.52
N ALA A 110 -1.20 9.87 -14.70
CA ALA A 110 -0.08 10.69 -14.28
C ALA A 110 -0.14 12.08 -14.93
N ASP A 111 -0.45 12.12 -16.23
CA ASP A 111 -0.60 13.36 -16.98
C ASP A 111 -1.70 14.29 -16.44
N LEU A 112 -2.74 13.71 -15.84
CA LEU A 112 -3.88 14.44 -15.27
C LEU A 112 -3.62 14.87 -13.83
N LEU A 113 -3.07 13.98 -13.00
CA LEU A 113 -3.04 14.13 -11.56
C LEU A 113 -1.71 14.61 -10.99
N LEU A 114 -0.59 14.40 -11.70
CA LEU A 114 0.69 14.90 -11.23
C LEU A 114 0.87 16.38 -11.58
N LEU A 115 1.66 17.08 -10.77
CA LEU A 115 2.02 18.47 -11.05
C LEU A 115 2.88 18.56 -12.31
N LYS A 116 2.57 19.54 -13.16
CA LYS A 116 3.35 19.91 -14.34
C LYS A 116 3.81 21.36 -14.17
N ASP A 117 3.39 22.25 -15.08
CA ASP A 117 3.68 23.69 -14.98
C ASP A 117 3.09 24.34 -13.73
N GLU A 118 2.04 23.75 -13.15
CA GLU A 118 1.42 24.24 -11.92
C GLU A 118 2.36 24.12 -10.70
N ALA A 119 3.40 23.29 -10.76
CA ALA A 119 4.43 23.20 -9.72
C ALA A 119 5.08 24.56 -9.44
N LYS A 120 5.38 25.34 -10.49
CA LYS A 120 6.02 26.66 -10.37
C LYS A 120 5.08 27.65 -9.69
N ALA A 121 3.81 27.66 -10.08
CA ALA A 121 2.79 28.49 -9.47
C ALA A 121 2.63 28.16 -7.99
N LEU A 122 2.53 26.88 -7.63
CA LEU A 122 2.44 26.43 -6.24
C LEU A 122 3.66 26.85 -5.42
N SER A 123 4.88 26.68 -5.97
CA SER A 123 6.12 27.04 -5.27
C SER A 123 6.27 28.54 -5.00
N SER A 124 5.53 29.38 -5.73
CA SER A 124 5.53 30.83 -5.59
C SER A 124 4.45 31.34 -4.62
N GLN A 125 3.59 30.48 -4.08
CA GLN A 125 2.53 30.88 -3.14
C GLN A 125 3.13 31.25 -1.77
N PRO A 126 2.61 32.31 -1.10
CA PRO A 126 3.03 32.67 0.25
C PRO A 126 2.86 31.51 1.23
N GLY A 127 3.91 31.18 1.99
CA GLY A 127 3.87 30.10 2.99
C GLY A 127 4.14 28.70 2.43
N PHE A 128 4.36 28.54 1.13
CA PHE A 128 4.87 27.28 0.58
C PHE A 128 6.22 26.94 1.21
N LYS A 129 6.32 25.72 1.75
CA LYS A 129 7.56 25.18 2.30
C LYS A 129 7.92 23.95 1.51
N LEU A 130 9.10 23.97 0.89
CA LEU A 130 9.60 22.83 0.14
C LEU A 130 9.89 21.65 1.07
N GLY A 131 9.40 20.46 0.69
CA GLY A 131 9.64 19.22 1.42
C GLY A 131 8.63 18.94 2.55
N GLY A 132 8.62 17.70 3.04
CA GLY A 132 7.66 17.21 4.04
C GLY A 132 6.73 16.12 3.51
N PRO A 133 5.95 15.46 4.39
CA PRO A 133 5.24 14.23 4.08
C PRO A 133 4.14 14.41 3.01
N THR A 134 3.61 15.62 2.86
CA THR A 134 2.52 15.96 1.94
C THR A 134 2.97 16.20 0.50
N HIS A 135 4.27 16.34 0.25
CA HIS A 135 4.81 16.65 -1.09
C HIS A 135 4.89 15.43 -2.02
N ARG A 136 4.60 14.24 -1.51
CA ARG A 136 4.59 13.02 -2.32
C ARG A 136 3.55 13.16 -3.43
N GLN A 137 3.96 12.86 -4.66
CA GLN A 137 3.10 12.84 -5.84
C GLN A 137 2.68 11.41 -6.22
N TYR A 138 3.57 10.44 -6.01
CA TYR A 138 3.32 9.06 -6.39
C TYR A 138 3.89 8.03 -5.41
N GLN A 139 3.38 6.80 -5.52
CA GLN A 139 3.95 5.62 -4.88
C GLN A 139 3.67 4.38 -5.73
N PHE A 140 4.50 3.36 -5.57
CA PHE A 140 4.29 2.06 -6.19
C PHE A 140 4.02 0.98 -5.15
N ALA A 141 3.25 -0.02 -5.56
CA ALA A 141 3.21 -1.33 -4.90
C ALA A 141 3.27 -2.42 -5.97
N VAL A 142 3.86 -3.54 -5.60
CA VAL A 142 3.93 -4.71 -6.47
C VAL A 142 3.15 -5.82 -5.80
N ASN A 143 2.07 -6.23 -6.45
CA ASN A 143 1.35 -7.43 -6.08
C ASN A 143 2.08 -8.62 -6.68
N ILE A 144 2.57 -9.49 -5.81
CA ILE A 144 3.24 -10.73 -6.19
C ILE A 144 2.25 -11.87 -6.00
N LYS A 145 2.04 -12.67 -7.04
CA LYS A 145 1.27 -13.92 -6.97
C LYS A 145 1.93 -14.97 -7.83
N ASP A 146 2.54 -15.96 -7.17
CA ASP A 146 3.36 -16.97 -7.82
C ASP A 146 4.44 -16.30 -8.68
N GLU A 147 4.50 -16.60 -9.97
CA GLU A 147 5.41 -15.96 -10.92
C GLU A 147 4.87 -14.64 -11.49
N ARG A 148 3.60 -14.29 -11.26
CA ARG A 148 2.99 -13.09 -11.84
C ARG A 148 3.22 -11.86 -10.97
N LEU A 149 3.67 -10.80 -11.64
CA LEU A 149 3.76 -9.47 -11.07
C LEU A 149 2.54 -8.64 -11.50
N MET A 150 2.08 -7.78 -10.61
CA MET A 150 1.12 -6.74 -10.93
C MET A 150 1.59 -5.45 -10.28
N LEU A 151 2.13 -4.54 -11.09
CA LEU A 151 2.52 -3.23 -10.65
C LEU A 151 1.28 -2.35 -10.45
N LYS A 152 1.28 -1.58 -9.37
CA LYS A 152 0.24 -0.60 -9.04
C LYS A 152 0.87 0.75 -8.82
N GLY A 153 0.28 1.78 -9.44
CA GLY A 153 0.63 3.17 -9.21
C GLY A 153 -0.41 3.84 -8.31
N TYR A 154 0.05 4.68 -7.39
CA TYR A 154 -0.79 5.54 -6.56
C TYR A 154 -0.42 6.99 -6.83
N PHE A 155 -1.41 7.85 -7.02
CA PHE A 155 -1.28 9.27 -7.32
C PHE A 155 -1.86 10.11 -6.19
N PHE A 156 -1.00 10.84 -5.50
CA PHE A 156 -1.37 11.70 -4.37
C PHE A 156 -1.80 13.07 -4.91
N THR A 157 -3.03 13.47 -4.62
CA THR A 157 -3.65 14.63 -5.29
C THR A 157 -3.60 15.92 -4.48
N ALA A 158 -3.14 15.87 -3.22
CA ALA A 158 -3.10 17.04 -2.33
C ALA A 158 -2.37 18.24 -2.96
N MET A 159 -1.21 18.00 -3.58
CA MET A 159 -0.41 19.06 -4.19
C MET A 159 -1.02 19.60 -5.49
N LYS A 160 -1.62 18.74 -6.31
CA LYS A 160 -2.37 19.16 -7.52
C LYS A 160 -3.62 19.97 -7.13
N SER A 161 -4.32 19.53 -6.09
CA SER A 161 -5.47 20.21 -5.50
C SER A 161 -5.11 21.63 -5.04
N LEU A 162 -4.01 21.78 -4.28
CA LEU A 162 -3.51 23.08 -3.83
C LEU A 162 -3.11 23.99 -4.99
N ALA A 163 -2.42 23.43 -6.00
CA ALA A 163 -1.95 24.22 -7.15
C ALA A 163 -3.10 24.73 -8.03
N MET A 164 -4.18 23.96 -8.16
CA MET A 164 -5.33 24.30 -9.01
C MET A 164 -6.47 25.02 -8.26
N GLY A 165 -6.48 24.99 -6.93
CA GLY A 165 -7.60 25.48 -6.13
C GLY A 165 -8.88 24.63 -6.27
N VAL A 166 -8.73 23.34 -6.57
CA VAL A 166 -9.83 22.38 -6.75
C VAL A 166 -9.66 21.26 -5.72
N SER A 167 -10.72 20.83 -5.04
CA SER A 167 -10.63 19.76 -4.03
C SER A 167 -10.14 18.43 -4.61
N ALA A 168 -9.44 17.64 -3.79
CA ALA A 168 -8.97 16.31 -4.18
C ALA A 168 -10.13 15.37 -4.57
N ASP A 169 -11.27 15.47 -3.89
CA ASP A 169 -12.47 14.68 -4.19
C ASP A 169 -12.97 14.97 -5.60
N ARG A 170 -13.04 16.25 -5.99
CA ARG A 170 -13.45 16.68 -7.33
C ARG A 170 -12.43 16.31 -8.41
N LEU A 171 -11.14 16.33 -8.09
CA LEU A 171 -10.08 15.91 -9.02
C LEU A 171 -10.17 14.41 -9.34
N ILE A 172 -10.56 13.58 -8.36
CA ILE A 172 -10.55 12.12 -8.50
C ILE A 172 -11.92 11.57 -8.93
N SER A 173 -13.01 12.03 -8.32
CA SER A 173 -14.32 11.44 -8.52
C SER A 173 -15.48 12.34 -8.06
N ASN A 174 -16.38 12.68 -8.98
CA ASN A 174 -17.64 13.37 -8.67
C ASN A 174 -18.49 12.64 -7.62
N MET A 175 -18.39 11.29 -7.55
CA MET A 175 -19.09 10.51 -6.53
C MET A 175 -18.55 10.84 -5.13
N MET A 176 -17.23 10.96 -4.98
CA MET A 176 -16.64 11.34 -3.70
C MET A 176 -16.98 12.77 -3.33
N GLU A 177 -16.94 13.69 -4.30
CA GLU A 177 -17.37 15.08 -4.07
C GLU A 177 -18.81 15.13 -3.54
N SER A 178 -19.74 14.41 -4.17
CA SER A 178 -21.14 14.34 -3.73
C SER A 178 -21.32 13.73 -2.34
N TYR A 179 -20.52 12.72 -1.99
CA TYR A 179 -20.55 12.12 -0.64
C TYR A 179 -20.07 13.12 0.41
N VAL A 180 -18.90 13.72 0.21
CA VAL A 180 -18.31 14.69 1.16
C VAL A 180 -19.25 15.89 1.37
N GLN A 181 -19.87 16.39 0.30
CA GLN A 181 -20.84 17.49 0.40
C GLN A 181 -22.13 17.12 1.17
N SER A 182 -22.47 15.82 1.24
CA SER A 182 -23.65 15.37 1.99
C SER A 182 -23.40 15.19 3.48
N CYS A 183 -22.13 15.13 3.91
CA CYS A 183 -21.78 15.00 5.30
C CYS A 183 -21.84 16.38 5.99
N ALA A 184 -22.70 16.53 7.01
CA ALA A 184 -22.86 17.80 7.72
C ALA A 184 -21.59 18.26 8.45
N VAL A 185 -20.83 17.30 9.00
CA VAL A 185 -19.49 17.46 9.54
C VAL A 185 -18.74 16.18 9.17
N SER A 186 -17.62 16.30 8.45
CA SER A 186 -16.77 15.17 8.11
C SER A 186 -15.32 15.54 8.20
N THR A 187 -14.52 14.64 8.77
CA THR A 187 -13.07 14.69 8.74
C THR A 187 -12.48 13.86 7.61
N PHE A 188 -13.33 13.37 6.70
CA PHE A 188 -12.92 12.60 5.54
C PHE A 188 -12.17 13.46 4.54
N ILE A 189 -11.05 12.93 4.05
CA ILE A 189 -10.24 13.55 3.00
C ILE A 189 -9.92 12.50 1.96
N THR A 190 -10.26 12.73 0.69
CA THR A 190 -9.71 11.91 -0.41
C THR A 190 -8.22 12.20 -0.57
N VAL A 191 -7.40 11.15 -0.54
CA VAL A 191 -5.93 11.28 -0.47
C VAL A 191 -5.23 10.90 -1.77
N TYR A 192 -5.57 9.75 -2.35
CA TYR A 192 -4.89 9.27 -3.56
C TYR A 192 -5.76 8.34 -4.42
N LEU A 193 -5.46 8.31 -5.71
CA LEU A 193 -6.03 7.37 -6.68
C LEU A 193 -5.01 6.26 -6.97
N GLY A 194 -5.41 5.00 -6.84
CA GLY A 194 -4.63 3.83 -7.25
C GLY A 194 -5.08 3.30 -8.61
N CYS A 195 -4.15 2.75 -9.39
CA CYS A 195 -4.41 2.10 -10.67
C CYS A 195 -3.55 0.84 -10.82
N ASP A 196 -4.16 -0.24 -11.31
CA ASP A 196 -3.42 -1.45 -11.74
C ASP A 196 -2.79 -1.20 -13.12
N MET A 197 -1.51 -1.52 -13.28
CA MET A 197 -0.76 -1.40 -14.55
C MET A 197 -0.89 -2.68 -15.38
N ILE A 198 -2.10 -2.89 -15.88
CA ILE A 198 -2.52 -3.99 -16.74
C ILE A 198 -3.34 -3.41 -17.91
N ASP A 199 -3.79 -4.27 -18.82
CA ASP A 199 -4.70 -3.88 -19.91
C ASP A 199 -5.77 -2.88 -19.41
N PRO A 200 -5.85 -1.67 -19.99
CA PRO A 200 -6.81 -0.65 -19.58
C PRO A 200 -8.28 -1.11 -19.55
N ALA A 201 -8.65 -2.12 -20.34
CA ALA A 201 -10.00 -2.68 -20.33
C ALA A 201 -10.29 -3.54 -19.07
N LEU A 202 -9.24 -4.03 -18.40
CA LEU A 202 -9.31 -4.90 -17.23
C LEU A 202 -8.87 -4.21 -15.94
N THR A 203 -8.30 -3.01 -16.05
CA THR A 203 -7.78 -2.26 -14.91
C THR A 203 -8.86 -1.93 -13.88
N ARG A 204 -8.40 -1.71 -12.65
CA ARG A 204 -9.22 -1.28 -11.53
C ARG A 204 -8.65 0.02 -11.02
N LEU A 205 -9.53 0.97 -10.76
CA LEU A 205 -9.19 2.21 -10.09
C LEU A 205 -9.58 2.11 -8.62
N LYS A 206 -8.80 2.70 -7.73
CA LYS A 206 -9.06 2.68 -6.29
C LYS A 206 -8.98 4.07 -5.73
N VAL A 207 -10.09 4.61 -5.24
CA VAL A 207 -10.09 5.91 -4.58
C VAL A 207 -9.83 5.69 -3.10
N TYR A 208 -8.78 6.29 -2.55
CA TYR A 208 -8.42 6.18 -1.14
C TYR A 208 -8.77 7.46 -0.40
N GLY A 209 -9.40 7.29 0.75
CA GLY A 209 -9.67 8.36 1.71
C GLY A 209 -9.12 8.04 3.09
N LEU A 210 -8.97 9.08 3.89
CA LEU A 210 -8.58 9.01 5.29
C LEU A 210 -9.61 9.77 6.12
N ASP A 211 -9.94 9.24 7.28
CA ASP A 211 -10.83 9.90 8.23
C ASP A 211 -10.28 9.78 9.66
N SER A 212 -10.28 10.87 10.42
CA SER A 212 -9.85 10.87 11.82
C SER A 212 -10.93 10.35 12.78
N GLU A 213 -12.19 10.29 12.36
CA GLU A 213 -13.27 9.74 13.16
C GLU A 213 -13.27 8.21 13.06
N VAL A 214 -13.23 7.53 14.21
CA VAL A 214 -13.13 6.07 14.30
C VAL A 214 -14.18 5.52 15.26
N THR A 215 -15.45 5.65 14.88
CA THR A 215 -16.61 5.05 15.55
C THR A 215 -17.27 4.02 14.65
N PHE A 216 -17.92 3.00 15.20
CA PHE A 216 -18.50 1.93 14.38
C PHE A 216 -19.59 2.45 13.44
N GLU A 217 -20.44 3.35 13.92
CA GLU A 217 -21.47 4.02 13.14
C GLU A 217 -20.85 4.74 11.93
N TRP A 218 -19.71 5.41 12.14
CA TRP A 218 -19.00 6.09 11.07
C TRP A 218 -18.30 5.12 10.11
N LEU A 219 -17.75 4.01 10.61
CA LEU A 219 -17.21 2.94 9.76
C LEU A 219 -18.30 2.35 8.85
N VAL A 220 -19.53 2.21 9.34
CA VAL A 220 -20.69 1.80 8.53
C VAL A 220 -21.06 2.86 7.49
N ASP A 221 -21.04 4.14 7.86
CA ASP A 221 -21.29 5.24 6.93
C ASP A 221 -20.26 5.25 5.79
N LEU A 222 -18.95 5.21 6.12
CA LEU A 222 -17.86 5.10 5.14
C LEU A 222 -18.02 3.84 4.28
N TRP A 223 -18.26 2.69 4.89
CA TRP A 223 -18.45 1.42 4.16
C TRP A 223 -19.56 1.50 3.12
N THR A 224 -20.64 2.22 3.43
CA THR A 224 -21.81 2.35 2.57
C THR A 224 -21.84 3.62 1.74
N LEU A 225 -20.84 4.50 1.87
CA LEU A 225 -20.87 5.88 1.35
C LEU A 225 -22.19 6.61 1.71
N GLY A 226 -22.57 6.55 2.98
CA GLY A 226 -23.84 7.11 3.48
C GLY A 226 -25.06 6.46 2.83
N GLY A 227 -25.04 5.13 2.67
CA GLY A 227 -26.12 4.34 2.08
C GLY A 227 -26.18 4.30 0.53
N ARG A 228 -25.20 4.89 -0.17
CA ARG A 228 -25.10 4.84 -1.66
C ARG A 228 -24.65 3.47 -2.19
N ILE A 229 -23.95 2.71 -1.35
CA ILE A 229 -23.57 1.31 -1.59
C ILE A 229 -24.49 0.43 -0.73
N PRO A 230 -25.16 -0.58 -1.31
CA PRO A 230 -25.94 -1.53 -0.54
C PRO A 230 -25.11 -2.20 0.55
N ASN A 231 -25.61 -2.21 1.79
CA ASN A 231 -24.95 -2.94 2.86
C ASN A 231 -25.35 -4.42 2.82
N GLU A 232 -24.62 -5.21 2.04
CA GLU A 232 -24.86 -6.66 1.88
C GLU A 232 -24.20 -7.50 2.98
N ILE A 233 -23.43 -6.88 3.89
CA ILE A 233 -22.73 -7.60 4.95
C ILE A 233 -23.59 -7.59 6.21
N LYS A 234 -24.12 -8.77 6.54
CA LYS A 234 -24.65 -9.05 7.88
C LYS A 234 -23.48 -9.45 8.77
N VAL A 235 -22.98 -8.52 9.57
CA VAL A 235 -22.02 -8.86 10.62
C VAL A 235 -22.80 -9.39 11.81
N ASP A 236 -23.17 -10.67 11.79
CA ASP A 236 -24.00 -11.30 12.83
C ASP A 236 -23.30 -11.35 14.22
N HIS A 237 -22.03 -10.92 14.34
CA HIS A 237 -21.19 -11.18 15.53
C HIS A 237 -20.23 -10.06 15.95
N MET A 238 -20.34 -8.83 15.42
CA MET A 238 -19.56 -7.71 15.98
C MET A 238 -20.38 -7.02 17.07
N GLU A 239 -20.37 -7.58 18.27
CA GLU A 239 -20.61 -6.77 19.46
C GLU A 239 -19.34 -6.00 19.78
N LEU A 240 -19.42 -4.67 19.76
CA LEU A 240 -18.32 -3.81 20.18
C LEU A 240 -18.16 -3.89 21.70
N GLY A 241 -17.02 -4.41 22.16
CA GLY A 241 -16.41 -3.94 23.40
C GLY A 241 -15.60 -2.68 23.10
N ASP A 242 -15.68 -1.68 23.98
CA ASP A 242 -14.98 -0.39 23.97
C ASP A 242 -13.86 -0.30 22.92
N LEU A 243 -14.18 0.27 21.74
CA LEU A 243 -13.15 0.63 20.76
C LEU A 243 -12.11 1.49 21.48
N SER A 244 -10.85 1.07 21.38
CA SER A 244 -9.74 1.86 21.91
C SER A 244 -9.80 3.28 21.35
N LYS A 245 -9.84 4.29 22.23
CA LYS A 245 -9.69 5.72 21.89
C LYS A 245 -8.34 6.07 21.24
N SER A 246 -7.48 5.08 20.98
CA SER A 246 -6.12 5.25 20.48
C SER A 246 -5.92 4.80 19.02
N LEU A 247 -6.97 4.55 18.25
CA LEU A 247 -6.80 4.24 16.83
C LEU A 247 -6.34 5.50 16.08
N LEU A 248 -5.28 5.34 15.29
CA LEU A 248 -4.90 6.30 14.26
C LEU A 248 -6.02 6.39 13.20
N PRO A 249 -6.04 7.44 12.37
CA PRO A 249 -7.08 7.64 11.36
C PRO A 249 -7.36 6.37 10.55
N VAL A 250 -8.65 6.09 10.29
CA VAL A 250 -9.06 4.99 9.42
C VAL A 250 -8.74 5.35 7.98
N ILE A 251 -8.23 4.39 7.21
CA ILE A 251 -8.11 4.52 5.76
C ILE A 251 -9.23 3.68 5.13
N VAL A 252 -9.85 4.18 4.08
CA VAL A 252 -10.84 3.44 3.29
C VAL A 252 -10.48 3.56 1.82
N ASN A 253 -10.70 2.49 1.05
CA ASN A 253 -10.65 2.55 -0.40
C ASN A 253 -11.95 2.08 -1.03
N TYR A 254 -12.27 2.65 -2.18
CA TYR A 254 -13.40 2.30 -3.03
C TYR A 254 -12.86 1.83 -4.38
N THR A 255 -12.97 0.54 -4.65
CA THR A 255 -12.50 -0.05 -5.90
C THR A 255 -13.56 0.11 -6.99
N LEU A 256 -13.26 0.91 -8.00
CA LEU A 256 -14.08 1.12 -9.19
C LEU A 256 -13.77 0.01 -10.20
N LEU A 257 -14.82 -0.68 -10.63
CA LEU A 257 -14.76 -1.77 -11.61
C LEU A 257 -15.62 -1.41 -12.82
N PRO A 258 -15.13 -1.58 -14.07
CA PRO A 258 -15.88 -1.19 -15.27
C PRO A 258 -17.31 -1.77 -15.36
N ASN A 259 -17.52 -2.96 -14.79
CA ASN A 259 -18.77 -3.72 -14.90
C ASN A 259 -19.52 -3.85 -13.56
N LYS A 260 -19.23 -3.01 -12.57
CA LYS A 260 -20.00 -3.00 -11.31
C LYS A 260 -20.70 -1.65 -11.10
N PRO A 261 -21.99 -1.66 -10.70
CA PRO A 261 -22.76 -0.43 -10.49
C PRO A 261 -22.30 0.35 -9.26
N HIS A 262 -21.71 -0.34 -8.29
CA HIS A 262 -21.21 0.24 -7.04
C HIS A 262 -19.72 -0.10 -6.88
N PRO A 263 -18.93 0.80 -6.28
CA PRO A 263 -17.57 0.49 -5.89
C PRO A 263 -17.52 -0.56 -4.79
N GLU A 264 -16.44 -1.32 -4.73
CA GLU A 264 -16.20 -2.27 -3.63
C GLU A 264 -15.39 -1.58 -2.51
N PRO A 265 -15.96 -1.42 -1.31
CA PRO A 265 -15.25 -0.82 -0.18
C PRO A 265 -14.22 -1.79 0.43
N GLN A 266 -13.14 -1.21 0.95
CA GLN A 266 -12.13 -1.90 1.76
C GLN A 266 -11.66 -0.95 2.86
N MET A 267 -11.75 -1.39 4.10
CA MET A 267 -11.43 -0.59 5.28
C MET A 267 -10.08 -1.01 5.85
N TYR A 268 -9.33 -0.05 6.39
CA TYR A 268 -8.00 -0.24 6.95
C TYR A 268 -7.99 0.29 8.37
N LEU A 269 -7.87 -0.63 9.31
CA LEU A 269 -7.62 -0.33 10.71
C LEU A 269 -6.12 -0.16 10.89
N VAL A 270 -5.71 0.87 11.64
CA VAL A 270 -4.30 1.22 11.85
C VAL A 270 -3.95 1.00 13.33
N PRO A 271 -3.65 -0.25 13.74
CA PRO A 271 -3.32 -0.56 15.14
C PRO A 271 -1.89 -0.17 15.52
N PHE A 272 -1.11 0.42 14.60
CA PHE A 272 0.26 0.85 14.83
C PHE A 272 0.42 1.59 16.17
N GLY A 273 1.42 1.21 16.96
CA GLY A 273 1.63 1.67 18.34
C GLY A 273 1.05 0.71 19.40
N SER A 274 0.10 -0.15 19.04
CA SER A 274 -0.41 -1.21 19.93
C SER A 274 0.59 -2.36 20.06
N PRO A 275 0.60 -3.10 21.17
CA PRO A 275 1.49 -4.26 21.32
C PRO A 275 1.24 -5.30 20.22
N ASP A 276 2.27 -5.69 19.47
CA ASP A 276 2.11 -6.61 18.33
C ASP A 276 1.54 -7.97 18.75
N VAL A 277 1.87 -8.45 19.96
CA VAL A 277 1.29 -9.67 20.55
C VAL A 277 -0.22 -9.60 20.70
N GLN A 278 -0.78 -8.44 21.07
CA GLN A 278 -2.23 -8.28 21.20
C GLN A 278 -2.91 -8.28 19.83
N ILE A 279 -2.27 -7.67 18.83
CA ILE A 279 -2.75 -7.67 17.45
C ILE A 279 -2.77 -9.11 16.91
N VAL A 280 -1.70 -9.87 17.17
CA VAL A 280 -1.60 -11.29 16.79
C VAL A 280 -2.73 -12.10 17.43
N ASP A 281 -2.98 -11.93 18.73
CA ASP A 281 -4.03 -12.66 19.44
C ASP A 281 -5.42 -12.34 18.90
N ALA A 282 -5.69 -11.07 18.61
CA ALA A 282 -6.95 -10.63 18.01
C ALA A 282 -7.14 -11.20 16.60
N LEU A 283 -6.09 -11.19 15.77
CA LEU A 283 -6.13 -11.75 14.41
C LEU A 283 -6.29 -13.27 14.42
N THR A 284 -5.61 -13.99 15.32
CA THR A 284 -5.76 -15.44 15.47
C THR A 284 -7.20 -15.81 15.82
N GLN A 285 -7.80 -15.14 16.81
CA GLN A 285 -9.21 -15.36 17.16
C GLN A 285 -10.15 -15.00 16.00
N PHE A 286 -9.84 -13.94 15.24
CA PHE A 286 -10.59 -13.61 14.04
C PHE A 286 -10.49 -14.72 13.00
N PHE A 287 -9.30 -15.27 12.75
CA PHE A 287 -9.10 -16.38 11.82
C PHE A 287 -9.89 -17.63 12.24
N GLU A 288 -9.94 -17.95 13.54
CA GLU A 288 -10.77 -19.05 14.06
C GLU A 288 -12.26 -18.81 13.78
N ARG A 289 -12.77 -17.61 14.06
CA ARG A 289 -14.17 -17.23 13.78
C ARG A 289 -14.52 -17.31 12.30
N MET A 290 -13.57 -16.97 11.42
CA MET A 290 -13.77 -17.07 9.97
C MET A 290 -13.57 -18.49 9.40
N GLY A 291 -13.24 -19.48 10.25
CA GLY A 291 -12.95 -20.84 9.82
C GLY A 291 -11.61 -21.00 9.09
N TRP A 292 -10.70 -20.04 9.21
CA TRP A 292 -9.36 -20.06 8.60
C TRP A 292 -8.35 -20.82 9.47
N GLY A 293 -8.64 -22.08 9.76
CA GLY A 293 -7.92 -22.87 10.78
C GLY A 293 -6.40 -22.99 10.56
N GLU A 294 -5.93 -23.06 9.31
CA GLU A 294 -4.49 -23.05 9.02
C GLU A 294 -3.84 -21.73 9.44
N ALA A 295 -4.43 -20.59 9.03
CA ALA A 295 -3.94 -19.26 9.38
C ALA A 295 -3.96 -19.03 10.90
N ALA A 296 -5.05 -19.40 11.58
CA ALA A 296 -5.14 -19.31 13.04
C ALA A 296 -3.98 -20.02 13.74
N ARG A 297 -3.64 -21.23 13.29
CA ARG A 297 -2.58 -22.04 13.90
C ARG A 297 -1.18 -21.53 13.60
N THR A 298 -0.92 -21.02 12.40
CA THR A 298 0.46 -20.71 11.96
C THR A 298 0.81 -19.23 12.00
N TYR A 299 -0.17 -18.32 12.10
CA TYR A 299 0.07 -16.88 11.94
C TYR A 299 1.11 -16.31 12.92
N ARG A 300 0.98 -16.62 14.21
CA ARG A 300 1.92 -16.15 15.25
C ARG A 300 3.35 -16.59 14.96
N GLU A 301 3.54 -17.90 14.76
CA GLU A 301 4.87 -18.49 14.54
C GLU A 301 5.51 -17.94 13.25
N ASN A 302 4.73 -17.82 12.17
CA ASN A 302 5.18 -17.28 10.91
C ASN A 302 5.61 -15.82 11.05
N LEU A 303 4.76 -14.96 11.64
CA LEU A 303 5.08 -13.55 11.85
C LEU A 303 6.37 -13.40 12.66
N PHE A 304 6.53 -14.15 13.75
CA PHE A 304 7.72 -14.04 14.60
C PHE A 304 8.97 -14.50 13.87
N SER A 305 8.85 -15.53 13.02
CA SER A 305 9.96 -16.02 12.21
C SER A 305 10.46 -15.03 11.16
N TYR A 306 9.64 -14.05 10.76
CA TYR A 306 10.04 -13.00 9.83
C TYR A 306 10.95 -11.95 10.48
N TYR A 307 10.91 -11.83 11.82
CA TYR A 307 11.68 -10.85 12.59
C TYR A 307 12.48 -11.53 13.72
N PRO A 308 13.44 -12.43 13.38
CA PRO A 308 14.08 -13.33 14.35
C PRO A 308 14.87 -12.61 15.46
N ASN A 309 15.22 -11.33 15.26
CA ASN A 309 16.01 -10.54 16.20
C ASN A 309 15.15 -9.61 17.08
N GLN A 310 13.82 -9.68 16.96
CA GLN A 310 12.90 -8.81 17.70
C GLN A 310 12.23 -9.56 18.87
N ASP A 311 12.10 -8.86 20.00
CA ASP A 311 11.34 -9.33 21.17
C ASP A 311 9.89 -8.84 21.05
N PHE A 312 9.01 -9.69 20.50
CA PHE A 312 7.60 -9.37 20.26
C PHE A 312 6.82 -8.98 21.52
N SER A 313 7.31 -9.29 22.73
CA SER A 313 6.70 -8.79 23.96
C SER A 313 6.82 -7.26 24.12
N LYS A 314 7.73 -6.64 23.38
CA LYS A 314 8.02 -5.19 23.44
C LYS A 314 7.69 -4.45 22.14
N THR A 315 7.48 -5.14 21.02
CA THR A 315 7.24 -4.50 19.73
C THR A 315 5.85 -3.88 19.63
N ARG A 316 5.78 -2.78 18.88
CA ARG A 316 4.56 -1.96 18.67
C ARG A 316 4.45 -1.43 17.24
N HIS A 317 5.27 -1.96 16.33
CA HIS A 317 5.50 -1.38 15.01
C HIS A 317 5.46 -2.41 13.89
N VAL A 318 5.43 -3.71 14.20
CA VAL A 318 5.55 -4.75 13.16
C VAL A 318 4.29 -4.80 12.30
N GLN A 319 3.10 -4.70 12.88
CA GLN A 319 1.83 -4.71 12.15
C GLN A 319 1.27 -3.28 12.03
N GLU A 320 1.52 -2.64 10.89
CA GLU A 320 1.21 -1.22 10.68
C GLU A 320 -0.27 -0.97 10.38
N ALA A 321 -0.87 -1.82 9.54
CA ALA A 321 -2.27 -1.71 9.15
C ALA A 321 -2.88 -3.08 8.87
N ILE A 322 -4.19 -3.18 9.07
CA ILE A 322 -4.98 -4.37 8.76
C ILE A 322 -6.13 -3.90 7.87
N SER A 323 -6.19 -4.43 6.65
CA SER A 323 -7.29 -4.13 5.75
C SER A 323 -8.27 -5.28 5.65
N LEU A 324 -9.57 -4.95 5.61
CA LEU A 324 -10.66 -5.89 5.44
C LEU A 324 -11.57 -5.43 4.29
N SER A 325 -11.89 -6.37 3.42
CA SER A 325 -12.87 -6.21 2.33
C SER A 325 -13.71 -7.48 2.22
N TYR A 326 -14.80 -7.42 1.45
CA TYR A 326 -15.51 -8.61 1.02
C TYR A 326 -15.44 -8.71 -0.50
N LYS A 327 -15.09 -9.90 -0.98
CA LYS A 327 -15.02 -10.21 -2.41
C LYS A 327 -15.84 -11.45 -2.67
N GLU A 328 -16.84 -11.34 -3.54
CA GLU A 328 -17.75 -12.44 -3.86
C GLU A 328 -18.38 -13.08 -2.60
N GLY A 329 -18.80 -12.23 -1.66
CA GLY A 329 -19.39 -12.65 -0.39
C GLY A 329 -18.41 -13.27 0.62
N LYS A 330 -17.11 -13.32 0.30
CA LYS A 330 -16.09 -13.87 1.21
C LYS A 330 -15.23 -12.76 1.82
N PRO A 331 -14.89 -12.86 3.12
CA PRO A 331 -13.91 -11.99 3.75
C PRO A 331 -12.56 -12.06 3.04
N TYR A 332 -11.93 -10.91 2.84
CA TYR A 332 -10.59 -10.76 2.30
C TYR A 332 -9.80 -9.80 3.17
N LEU A 333 -8.76 -10.32 3.84
CA LEU A 333 -7.94 -9.60 4.79
C LEU A 333 -6.49 -9.48 4.29
N SER A 334 -5.83 -8.37 4.62
CA SER A 334 -4.38 -8.21 4.43
C SER A 334 -3.78 -7.48 5.61
N VAL A 335 -2.62 -7.95 6.07
CA VAL A 335 -1.82 -7.30 7.13
C VAL A 335 -0.61 -6.65 6.47
N TYR A 336 -0.41 -5.37 6.75
CA TYR A 336 0.72 -4.57 6.28
C TYR A 336 1.80 -4.58 7.35
N LEU A 337 2.97 -5.11 7.01
CA LEU A 337 4.07 -5.29 7.95
C LEU A 337 5.15 -4.22 7.76
N SER A 338 5.69 -3.70 8.86
CA SER A 338 6.89 -2.85 8.82
C SER A 338 8.06 -3.66 8.32
N HIS A 339 8.80 -3.13 7.36
CA HIS A 339 10.02 -3.77 6.89
C HIS A 339 11.25 -3.33 7.70
N PHE A 340 11.10 -2.42 8.68
CA PHE A 340 12.19 -1.77 9.42
C PHE A 340 11.91 -1.67 10.92
#